data_AF-A0A1B7MNP5-F1
#
_entry.id   AF-A0A1B7MNP5-F1
#
_cell.length_a   1.000
_cell.length_b   1.000
_cell.length_c   1.000
_cell.angle_alpha   90.00
_cell.angle_beta   90.00
_cell.angle_gamma   90.00
#
_symmetry.space_group_name_H-M   'P 1'
#
loop_
_entity.id
_entity.type
_entity.pdbx_description
1 polymer ?
#
loop_
_entity_poly.entity_id
_entity_poly.type
_entity_poly.pdbx_seq_one_letter_code
_entity_poly.pdbx_strand_id
1 'polypeptide(L)'
;SPGQTISHTIIDIGTPPTGGLTSFNVYVALSRSRGQDNIQLLRDFDEKLLMTHPCERPVRLDNETEMWWKEKMRYDNSDSQHST
;
A
#
# COMPACT_ATOMS: atom_id res chain seq x y z
N SER A 1 -9.14 -21.95 23.51
CA SER A 1 -7.70 -21.78 23.29
C SER A 1 -7.40 -20.79 22.16
N PRO A 2 -7.38 -19.48 22.43
CA PRO A 2 -6.85 -18.46 21.51
C PRO A 2 -5.44 -18.02 21.94
N GLY A 3 -4.52 -17.82 20.98
CA GLY A 3 -3.23 -17.18 21.26
C GLY A 3 -2.00 -18.09 21.34
N GLN A 4 -1.94 -19.20 20.60
CA GLN A 4 -0.63 -19.79 20.31
C GLN A 4 0.13 -18.81 19.44
N THR A 5 1.17 -18.23 20.03
CA THR A 5 2.09 -17.45 19.24
C THR A 5 3.30 -18.28 18.89
N ILE A 6 3.48 -18.45 17.59
CA ILE A 6 4.60 -19.17 17.02
C ILE A 6 5.78 -18.21 17.03
N SER A 7 6.79 -18.51 17.85
CA SER A 7 7.97 -17.66 18.04
C SER A 7 8.78 -17.46 16.75
N HIS A 8 8.69 -18.39 15.79
CA HIS A 8 9.32 -18.31 14.47
C HIS A 8 8.30 -18.71 13.40
N THR A 9 7.93 -17.79 12.52
CA THR A 9 6.93 -18.03 11.48
C THR A 9 7.61 -18.14 10.13
N ILE A 10 7.63 -19.34 9.55
CA ILE A 10 8.00 -19.55 8.14
C ILE A 10 6.76 -19.25 7.31
N ILE A 11 6.87 -18.28 6.41
CA ILE A 11 5.78 -17.89 5.52
C ILE A 11 6.12 -18.37 4.11
N ASP A 12 5.28 -19.23 3.56
CA ASP A 12 5.36 -19.63 2.17
C ASP A 12 4.51 -18.68 1.32
N ILE A 13 5.19 -17.75 0.64
CA ILE A 13 4.60 -16.80 -0.31
C ILE A 13 5.08 -17.06 -1.75
N GLY A 14 5.55 -18.26 -2.04
CA GLY A 14 5.80 -18.66 -3.42
C GLY A 14 4.50 -18.75 -4.21
N THR A 15 4.53 -18.42 -5.51
CA THR A 15 3.37 -18.55 -6.39
C THR A 15 2.84 -20.00 -6.36
N PRO A 16 1.56 -20.24 -6.01
CA PRO A 16 1.01 -21.58 -5.96
C PRO A 16 0.92 -22.21 -7.36
N PRO A 17 0.99 -23.56 -7.48
CA PRO A 17 0.77 -24.24 -8.76
C PRO A 17 -0.64 -24.00 -9.35
N THR A 18 -1.61 -23.71 -8.49
CA THR A 18 -3.01 -23.41 -8.82
C THR A 18 -3.58 -22.45 -7.78
N GLY A 19 -4.35 -21.45 -8.23
CA GLY A 19 -4.81 -20.35 -7.39
C GLY A 19 -3.74 -19.25 -7.29
N GLY A 20 -4.14 -18.00 -7.47
CA GLY A 20 -3.23 -16.87 -7.39
C GLY A 20 -2.89 -16.53 -5.94
N LEU A 21 -1.64 -16.11 -5.71
CA LEU A 21 -1.31 -15.38 -4.50
C LEU A 21 -1.80 -13.93 -4.67
N THR A 22 -2.38 -13.33 -3.64
CA THR A 22 -2.79 -11.91 -3.65
C THR A 22 -2.04 -11.12 -2.58
N SER A 23 -1.91 -9.81 -2.78
CA SER A 23 -1.35 -8.89 -1.77
C SER A 23 -2.08 -8.99 -0.43
N PHE A 24 -3.40 -9.21 -0.46
CA PHE A 24 -4.21 -9.43 0.74
C PHE A 24 -3.80 -10.71 1.50
N ASN A 25 -3.54 -11.81 0.79
CA ASN A 25 -3.10 -13.04 1.45
C ASN A 25 -1.73 -12.86 2.11
N VAL A 26 -0.81 -12.15 1.46
CA VAL A 26 0.51 -11.84 2.03
C VAL A 26 0.39 -10.93 3.25
N TYR A 27 -0.45 -9.90 3.20
CA TYR A 27 -0.73 -9.04 4.35
C TYR A 27 -1.28 -9.83 5.56
N VAL A 28 -2.26 -10.72 5.33
CA VAL A 28 -2.82 -11.56 6.40
C VAL A 28 -1.76 -12.50 6.99
N ALA A 29 -0.85 -13.04 6.17
CA ALA A 29 0.23 -13.88 6.66
C ALA A 29 1.25 -13.10 7.50
N LEU A 30 1.69 -11.93 7.01
CA LEU A 30 2.66 -11.07 7.70
C LEU A 30 2.10 -10.51 9.02
N SER A 31 0.84 -10.08 9.05
CA SER A 31 0.18 -9.53 10.26
C SER A 31 0.05 -10.53 11.41
N ARG A 32 0.18 -11.84 11.15
CA ARG A 32 0.18 -12.89 12.18
C ARG A 32 1.56 -13.18 12.77
N SER A 33 2.63 -12.61 12.20
CA SER A 33 3.99 -12.77 12.71
C SER A 33 4.30 -11.78 13.85
N ARG A 34 5.18 -12.16 14.78
CA ARG A 34 5.61 -11.31 15.92
C ARG A 34 6.78 -10.37 15.57
N GLY A 35 6.76 -9.77 14.38
CA GLY A 35 7.80 -8.85 13.91
C GLY A 35 8.80 -9.48 12.95
N GLN A 36 9.56 -8.61 12.27
CA GLN A 36 10.38 -8.92 11.10
C GLN A 36 11.46 -9.97 11.38
N ASP A 37 12.08 -9.93 12.57
CA ASP A 37 13.14 -10.86 12.98
C ASP A 37 12.67 -12.32 13.07
N ASN A 38 11.34 -12.53 13.07
CA ASN A 38 10.70 -13.85 13.17
C ASN A 38 10.07 -14.31 11.85
N ILE A 39 10.32 -13.60 10.74
CA ILE A 39 9.78 -13.93 9.41
C ILE A 39 10.88 -14.53 8.56
N GLN A 40 10.69 -15.77 8.12
CA GLN A 40 11.49 -16.38 7.06
C GLN A 40 10.60 -16.71 5.88
N LEU A 41 10.98 -16.25 4.68
CA LEU A 41 10.29 -16.57 3.45
C LEU A 41 10.79 -17.92 2.94
N LEU A 42 9.88 -18.86 2.69
CA LEU A 42 10.26 -20.20 2.25
C LEU A 42 10.80 -20.22 0.82
N ARG A 43 10.37 -19.26 -0.01
CA ARG A 43 10.67 -19.15 -1.44
C ARG A 43 10.66 -17.68 -1.86
N ASP A 44 11.31 -17.38 -2.99
CA ASP A 44 11.19 -16.07 -3.63
C ASP A 44 9.72 -15.77 -3.99
N PHE A 45 9.39 -14.48 -3.99
CA PHE A 45 8.05 -13.99 -4.32
C PHE A 45 8.14 -12.93 -5.42
N ASP A 46 7.03 -12.73 -6.13
CA ASP A 46 6.94 -11.66 -7.12
C ASP A 46 6.78 -10.31 -6.40
N GLU A 47 7.80 -9.46 -6.44
CA GLU A 47 7.76 -8.12 -5.82
C GLU A 47 6.61 -7.26 -6.36
N LYS A 48 6.18 -7.49 -7.62
CA LYS A 48 5.04 -6.78 -8.19
C LYS A 48 3.76 -7.04 -7.40
N LEU A 49 3.67 -8.17 -6.70
CA LEU A 49 2.54 -8.48 -5.83
C LEU A 49 2.37 -7.46 -4.69
N LEU A 50 3.47 -6.88 -4.19
CA LEU A 50 3.46 -5.90 -3.10
C LEU A 50 3.68 -4.46 -3.58
N MET A 51 4.29 -4.29 -4.75
CA MET A 51 4.60 -2.99 -5.36
C MET A 51 3.47 -2.48 -6.26
N THR A 52 2.53 -3.33 -6.68
CA THR A 52 1.39 -2.89 -7.51
C THR A 52 0.37 -2.19 -6.62
N HIS A 53 0.26 -0.87 -6.76
CA HIS A 53 -0.79 -0.10 -6.08
C HIS A 53 -2.16 -0.66 -6.50
N PRO A 54 -3.01 -1.08 -5.54
CA PRO A 54 -4.27 -1.76 -5.84
C PRO A 54 -5.32 -0.86 -6.51
N CYS A 55 -5.04 0.43 -6.70
CA CYS A 55 -5.97 1.36 -7.34
C CYS A 55 -5.24 2.60 -7.87
N GLU A 56 -5.58 3.07 -9.07
CA GLU A 56 -5.14 4.36 -9.63
C GLU A 56 -5.85 5.57 -8.97
N ARG A 57 -6.89 5.32 -8.17
CA ARG A 57 -7.68 6.36 -7.49
C ARG A 57 -6.86 7.34 -6.63
N PRO A 58 -5.85 6.92 -5.85
CA PRO A 58 -5.03 7.84 -5.07
C PRO A 58 -4.29 8.85 -5.95
N VAL A 59 -3.69 8.38 -7.05
CA VAL A 59 -3.01 9.24 -8.03
C VAL A 59 -3.98 10.25 -8.65
N ARG A 60 -5.20 9.81 -8.97
CA ARG A 60 -6.23 10.72 -9.50
C ARG A 60 -6.65 11.78 -8.47
N LEU A 61 -6.83 11.39 -7.22
CA LEU A 61 -7.21 12.31 -6.13
C LEU A 61 -6.09 13.28 -5.79
N ASP A 62 -4.83 12.86 -5.88
CA ASP A 62 -3.67 13.74 -5.71
C ASP A 62 -3.64 14.82 -6.81
N ASN A 63 -3.84 14.42 -8.06
CA ASN A 63 -3.91 15.35 -9.19
C ASN A 63 -5.08 16.33 -9.06
N GLU A 64 -6.27 15.85 -8.68
CA GLU A 64 -7.45 16.70 -8.45
C GLU A 64 -7.18 17.72 -7.33
N THR A 65 -6.52 17.30 -6.25
CA THR A 65 -6.16 18.17 -5.12
C THR A 65 -5.14 19.23 -5.54
N GLU A 66 -4.11 18.85 -6.30
CA GLU A 66 -3.09 19.78 -6.81
C GLU A 66 -3.70 20.85 -7.74
N MET A 67 -4.61 20.45 -8.62
CA MET A 67 -5.32 21.37 -9.53
C MET A 67 -6.20 22.36 -8.75
N TRP A 68 -6.91 21.88 -7.72
CA TRP A 68 -7.74 22.73 -6.88
C TRP A 68 -6.91 23.80 -6.15
N TRP A 69 -5.72 23.45 -5.63
CA TRP A 69 -4.82 24.41 -5.00
C TRP A 69 -4.29 25.46 -5.99
N LYS A 70 -3.93 25.05 -7.22
CA LYS A 70 -3.47 25.99 -8.26
C LYS A 70 -4.56 26.99 -8.65
N GLU A 71 -5.80 26.54 -8.81
CA GLU A 71 -6.94 27.40 -9.12
C GLU A 71 -7.22 28.40 -8.00
N LYS A 72 -7.22 27.93 -6.74
CA LYS A 72 -7.41 28.77 -5.56
C LYS A 72 -6.34 29.86 -5.45
N MET A 73 -5.06 29.50 -5.64
CA MET A 73 -3.95 30.46 -5.62
C MET A 73 -4.04 31.49 -6.74
N ARG A 74 -4.55 31.08 -7.92
CA ARG A 74 -4.78 31.99 -9.04
C ARG A 74 -5.90 32.99 -8.73
N TYR A 75 -6.99 32.52 -8.14
CA TYR A 75 -8.12 33.35 -7.72
C TYR A 75 -7.70 34.38 -6.66
N ASP A 76 -7.02 33.93 -5.61
CA ASP A 76 -6.55 34.81 -4.52
C ASP A 76 -5.56 35.88 -5.02
N ASN A 77 -4.73 35.55 -6.01
CA ASN A 77 -3.79 36.49 -6.62
C ASN A 77 -4.48 37.50 -7.55
N SER A 78 -5.56 37.12 -8.26
CA SER A 78 -6.34 38.04 -9.07
C SER A 78 -7.14 39.05 -8.24
N ASP A 79 -7.72 38.63 -7.11
CA ASP A 79 -8.44 39.53 -6.20
C ASP A 79 -7.50 40.56 -5.55
N SER A 80 -6.24 40.16 -5.33
CA SER A 80 -5.20 41.05 -4.81
C SER A 80 -4.78 42.16 -5.79
N GLN A 81 -4.97 41.97 -7.10
CA GLN A 81 -4.62 42.98 -8.12
C GLN A 81 -5.76 43.95 -8.49
N HIS A 82 -7.01 43.68 -8.07
CA HIS A 82 -8.17 44.54 -8.31
C HIS A 82 -8.48 45.52 -7.17
N SER A 83 -7.71 45.47 -6.06
CA SER A 83 -7.91 46.30 -4.86
C SER A 83 -6.94 47.50 -4.73
N THR A 84 -6.33 47.96 -5.83
CA THR A 84 -5.50 49.19 -5.87
C THR A 84 -6.27 50.41 -6.38
#